data_AF-A0A5N6PF73-F1
#
_entry.id   AF-A0A5N6PF73-F1
#
_cell.length_a   1.000
_cell.length_b   1.000
_cell.length_c   1.000
_cell.angle_alpha   90.00
_cell.angle_beta   90.00
_cell.angle_gamma   90.00
#
_symmetry.space_group_name_H-M   'P 1'
#
loop_
_entity.id
_entity.type
_entity.pdbx_description
1 polymer ?
#
loop_
_entity_poly.entity_id
_entity_poly.type
_entity_poly.pdbx_seq_one_letter_code
_entity_poly.pdbx_strand_id
1 'polypeptide(L)'
;MGQQSLIYSFVARGTVILSEYTEFTGNFTNIAAQCLQKLPATNNKFTYSCDGHTFNYLVHDGFTYCVVAIESVGRQIPMAFLERIKDDFTKKYAGGKAATAVANSLNKEFGPKLKEQMQYCVDHPEEVSKLSKVKAQVSEVKGVMMENIEKCSYQGCKPPFSLALSHGLVSNHDIFI
;
A
#
# COMPACT_ATOMS: atom_id res chain seq x y z
N MET A 1 -14.82 10.06 -17.82
CA MET A 1 -14.35 10.15 -16.42
C MET A 1 -13.77 8.79 -16.07
N GLY A 2 -12.45 8.65 -16.08
CA GLY A 2 -11.79 7.36 -15.91
C GLY A 2 -12.04 6.83 -14.50
N GLN A 3 -12.64 5.65 -14.38
CA GLN A 3 -12.67 4.93 -13.12
C GLN A 3 -11.21 4.65 -12.72
N GLN A 4 -10.75 5.20 -11.59
CA GLN A 4 -9.43 4.85 -11.07
C GLN A 4 -9.45 3.39 -10.61
N SER A 5 -8.80 2.55 -11.40
CA SER A 5 -8.66 1.11 -11.18
C SER A 5 -7.93 0.76 -9.90
N LEU A 6 -7.01 1.63 -9.47
CA LEU A 6 -6.18 1.50 -8.27
C LEU A 6 -6.55 2.60 -7.29
N ILE A 7 -6.86 2.22 -6.05
CA ILE A 7 -7.47 3.08 -5.04
C ILE A 7 -6.44 3.51 -4.01
N TYR A 8 -5.67 2.56 -3.49
CA TYR A 8 -4.70 2.76 -2.43
C TYR A 8 -3.45 1.92 -2.66
N SER A 9 -2.28 2.45 -2.33
CA SER A 9 -1.04 1.67 -2.32
C SER A 9 -0.12 2.09 -1.19
N PHE A 10 0.68 1.16 -0.68
CA PHE A 10 1.71 1.48 0.30
C PHE A 10 2.89 0.51 0.25
N VAL A 11 3.99 0.97 0.86
CA VAL A 11 5.18 0.18 1.16
C VAL A 11 5.42 0.22 2.65
N ALA A 12 5.53 -0.95 3.27
CA ALA A 12 5.78 -1.13 4.69
C ALA A 12 7.00 -2.00 4.92
N ARG A 13 7.62 -1.85 6.09
CA ARG A 13 8.61 -2.78 6.62
C ARG A 13 8.00 -3.49 7.82
N GLY A 14 7.75 -4.78 7.71
CA GLY A 14 6.92 -5.51 8.67
C GLY A 14 5.54 -4.85 8.77
N THR A 15 5.27 -4.22 9.91
CA THR A 15 4.00 -3.52 10.21
C THR A 15 4.08 -2.00 10.10
N VAL A 16 5.27 -1.45 9.82
CA VAL A 16 5.51 0.01 9.77
C VAL A 16 5.40 0.51 8.35
N ILE A 17 4.40 1.33 8.06
CA ILE A 17 4.22 1.97 6.75
C ILE A 17 5.29 3.05 6.55
N LEU A 18 6.12 2.87 5.52
CA LEU A 18 7.21 3.79 5.19
C LEU A 18 6.76 4.88 4.21
N SER A 19 5.88 4.52 3.27
CA SER A 19 5.33 5.38 2.23
C SER A 19 3.97 4.87 1.82
N GLU A 20 3.00 5.76 1.62
CA GLU A 20 1.66 5.39 1.17
C GLU A 20 1.07 6.47 0.27
N TYR A 21 0.20 6.05 -0.64
CA TYR A 21 -0.48 6.96 -1.54
C TYR A 21 -1.94 6.51 -1.74
N THR A 22 -2.86 7.44 -1.53
CA THR A 22 -4.28 7.28 -1.81
C THR A 22 -4.82 8.54 -2.47
N GLU A 23 -5.68 8.37 -3.46
CA GLU A 23 -6.53 9.45 -3.99
C GLU A 23 -7.94 9.38 -3.42
N PHE A 24 -8.24 8.29 -2.71
CA PHE A 24 -9.53 8.01 -2.13
C PHE A 24 -9.49 8.20 -0.62
N THR A 25 -10.52 8.86 -0.10
CA THR A 25 -10.77 8.92 1.35
C THR A 25 -11.76 7.81 1.70
N GLY A 26 -11.36 6.87 2.54
CA GLY A 26 -12.21 5.72 2.90
C GLY A 26 -11.53 4.75 3.86
N ASN A 27 -12.24 3.67 4.18
CA ASN A 27 -11.78 2.66 5.14
C ASN A 27 -10.74 1.68 4.56
N PHE A 28 -10.38 1.80 3.27
CA PHE A 28 -9.43 0.91 2.62
C PHE A 28 -8.05 0.94 3.28
N THR A 29 -7.59 2.11 3.73
CA THR A 29 -6.31 2.26 4.45
C THR A 29 -6.30 1.45 5.74
N ASN A 30 -7.37 1.54 6.54
CA ASN A 30 -7.53 0.79 7.78
C ASN A 30 -7.64 -0.71 7.55
N ILE A 31 -8.43 -1.16 6.57
CA ILE A 31 -8.52 -2.59 6.23
C ILE A 31 -7.15 -3.10 5.80
N ALA A 32 -6.45 -2.33 4.97
CA ALA A 32 -5.19 -2.79 4.41
C ALA A 32 -4.08 -2.85 5.46
N ALA A 33 -4.06 -1.91 6.42
CA ALA A 33 -3.19 -1.93 7.58
C ALA A 33 -3.50 -3.08 8.54
N GLN A 34 -4.78 -3.47 8.69
CA GLN A 34 -5.15 -4.64 9.49
C GLN A 34 -4.68 -5.94 8.85
N CYS A 35 -4.86 -6.09 7.53
CA CYS A 35 -4.38 -7.26 6.81
C CYS A 35 -2.85 -7.36 6.90
N LEU A 36 -2.14 -6.22 6.86
CA LEU A 36 -0.69 -6.17 7.05
C LEU A 36 -0.23 -6.81 8.37
N GLN A 37 -0.98 -6.65 9.47
CA GLN A 37 -0.64 -7.27 10.77
C GLN A 37 -0.76 -8.80 10.76
N LYS A 38 -1.59 -9.35 9.86
CA LYS A 38 -1.80 -10.80 9.73
C LYS A 38 -0.81 -11.47 8.78
N LEU A 39 -0.08 -10.68 7.99
CA LEU A 39 0.84 -11.23 7.00
C LEU A 39 2.08 -11.81 7.66
N PRO A 40 2.53 -13.02 7.25
CA PRO A 40 3.80 -13.55 7.70
C PRO A 40 4.95 -12.74 7.10
N ALA A 41 6.07 -12.68 7.82
CA ALA A 41 7.29 -12.01 7.34
C ALA A 41 8.04 -12.77 6.22
N THR A 42 7.49 -13.90 5.75
CA THR A 42 8.08 -14.74 4.71
C THR A 42 7.74 -14.23 3.32
N ASN A 43 8.71 -14.30 2.41
CA ASN A 43 8.54 -13.87 1.02
C ASN A 43 7.40 -14.62 0.32
N ASN A 44 6.26 -13.96 0.16
CA ASN A 44 5.07 -14.55 -0.41
C ASN A 44 4.11 -13.49 -0.99
N LYS A 45 3.13 -13.94 -1.77
CA LYS A 45 2.10 -13.11 -2.40
C LYS A 45 0.74 -13.47 -1.80
N PHE A 46 -0.02 -12.46 -1.40
CA PHE A 46 -1.36 -12.62 -0.84
C PHE A 46 -2.35 -11.75 -1.59
N THR A 47 -3.55 -12.27 -1.82
CA THR A 47 -4.65 -11.48 -2.41
C THR A 47 -5.89 -11.71 -1.58
N TYR A 48 -6.38 -10.64 -0.97
CA TYR A 48 -7.65 -10.64 -0.26
C TYR A 48 -8.70 -9.94 -1.10
N SER A 49 -9.94 -10.44 -1.12
CA SER A 49 -11.08 -9.78 -1.76
C SER A 49 -12.10 -9.36 -0.72
N CYS A 50 -12.66 -8.15 -0.85
CA CYS A 50 -13.71 -7.61 0.02
C CYS A 50 -14.60 -6.63 -0.76
N ASP A 51 -15.91 -6.84 -0.75
CA ASP A 51 -16.91 -5.92 -1.33
C ASP A 51 -16.56 -5.39 -2.73
N GLY A 52 -16.16 -6.28 -3.66
CA GLY A 52 -15.79 -5.90 -5.03
C GLY A 52 -14.42 -5.22 -5.19
N HIS A 53 -13.59 -5.25 -4.14
CA HIS A 53 -12.23 -4.73 -4.12
C HIS A 53 -11.23 -5.85 -3.79
N THR A 54 -10.02 -5.74 -4.32
CA THR A 54 -8.93 -6.68 -4.09
C THR A 54 -7.75 -5.97 -3.44
N PHE A 55 -7.29 -6.52 -2.32
CA PHE A 55 -6.12 -6.10 -1.58
C PHE A 55 -4.99 -7.06 -1.89
N ASN A 56 -3.99 -6.57 -2.61
CA ASN A 56 -2.92 -7.37 -3.15
C ASN A 56 -1.64 -7.04 -2.38
N TYR A 57 -0.98 -8.06 -1.84
CA TYR A 57 0.23 -7.93 -1.05
C TYR A 57 1.37 -8.75 -1.65
N LEU A 58 2.56 -8.17 -1.59
CA LEU A 58 3.82 -8.79 -1.96
C LEU A 58 4.80 -8.58 -0.82
N VAL A 59 5.17 -9.66 -0.13
CA VAL A 59 6.22 -9.64 0.88
C VAL A 59 7.53 -10.08 0.23
N HIS A 60 8.56 -9.27 0.34
CA HIS A 60 9.88 -9.55 -0.19
C HIS A 60 10.97 -8.91 0.68
N ASP A 61 11.90 -9.73 1.17
CA ASP A 61 13.09 -9.27 1.90
C ASP A 61 12.76 -8.43 3.16
N GLY A 62 11.66 -8.79 3.85
CA GLY A 62 11.18 -8.05 5.03
C GLY A 62 10.41 -6.75 4.73
N PHE A 63 10.23 -6.42 3.45
CA PHE A 63 9.35 -5.34 2.99
C PHE A 63 8.04 -5.89 2.45
N THR A 64 6.95 -5.18 2.71
CA THR A 64 5.61 -5.52 2.25
C THR A 64 5.10 -4.41 1.36
N TYR A 65 4.72 -4.77 0.14
CA TYR A 65 4.14 -3.89 -0.87
C TYR A 65 2.66 -4.22 -0.98
N CYS A 66 1.80 -3.20 -0.95
CA CYS A 66 0.35 -3.37 -1.04
C CYS A 66 -0.25 -2.48 -2.11
N VAL A 67 -1.28 -3.00 -2.80
CA VAL A 67 -2.16 -2.22 -3.67
C VAL A 67 -3.60 -2.70 -3.56
N VAL A 68 -4.52 -1.75 -3.45
CA VAL A 68 -5.96 -1.96 -3.46
C VAL A 68 -6.49 -1.56 -4.83
N ALA A 69 -7.17 -2.48 -5.48
CA ALA A 69 -7.75 -2.30 -6.81
C ALA A 69 -9.19 -2.77 -6.83
N ILE A 70 -10.01 -2.24 -7.72
CA ILE A 70 -11.34 -2.80 -7.98
C ILE A 70 -11.22 -4.19 -8.60
N GLU A 71 -12.10 -5.11 -8.23
CA GLU A 71 -12.03 -6.51 -8.68
C GLU A 71 -12.16 -6.65 -10.21
N SER A 72 -12.90 -5.74 -10.85
CA SER A 72 -13.09 -5.69 -12.31
C SER A 72 -11.80 -5.47 -13.11
N VAL A 73 -10.75 -4.93 -12.49
CA VAL A 73 -9.42 -4.73 -13.11
C VAL A 73 -8.65 -6.05 -13.20
N GLY A 74 -9.04 -7.05 -12.41
CA GLY A 74 -8.36 -8.32 -12.31
C GLY A 74 -7.03 -8.23 -11.57
N ARG A 75 -6.38 -9.39 -11.36
CA ARG A 75 -5.15 -9.49 -10.55
C ARG A 75 -3.87 -9.14 -11.31
N GLN A 76 -3.92 -9.08 -12.64
CA GLN A 76 -2.72 -8.89 -13.45
C GLN A 76 -2.12 -7.51 -13.26
N ILE A 77 -2.92 -6.45 -13.40
CA ILE A 77 -2.50 -5.06 -13.24
C ILE A 77 -1.94 -4.76 -11.84
N PRO A 78 -2.66 -5.04 -10.74
CA PRO A 78 -2.13 -4.81 -9.39
C PRO A 78 -0.88 -5.63 -9.11
N MET A 79 -0.77 -6.88 -9.58
CA MET A 79 0.47 -7.66 -9.45
C MET A 79 1.64 -7.05 -10.21
N ALA A 80 1.40 -6.55 -11.43
CA ALA A 80 2.40 -5.83 -12.20
C ALA A 80 2.94 -4.61 -11.46
N PHE A 81 2.01 -3.84 -10.90
CA PHE A 81 2.30 -2.65 -10.13
C PHE A 81 3.17 -3.00 -8.93
N LEU A 82 2.78 -4.01 -8.15
CA LEU A 82 3.56 -4.49 -6.99
C LEU A 82 4.99 -4.89 -7.36
N GLU A 83 5.17 -5.64 -8.45
CA GLU A 83 6.49 -6.04 -8.92
C GLU A 83 7.33 -4.83 -9.35
N ARG A 84 6.74 -3.85 -10.03
CA ARG A 84 7.44 -2.61 -10.45
C ARG A 84 7.86 -1.79 -9.24
N ILE A 85 6.95 -1.52 -8.30
CA ILE A 85 7.30 -0.72 -7.11
C ILE A 85 8.31 -1.44 -6.23
N LYS A 86 8.28 -2.78 -6.15
CA LYS A 86 9.31 -3.57 -5.48
C LYS A 86 10.67 -3.37 -6.13
N ASP A 87 10.76 -3.51 -7.46
CA ASP A 87 12.01 -3.29 -8.22
C ASP A 87 12.56 -1.87 -7.98
N ASP A 88 11.72 -0.84 -8.14
CA ASP A 88 12.07 0.56 -7.91
C ASP A 88 12.53 0.81 -6.46
N PHE A 89 11.80 0.29 -5.48
CA PHE A 89 12.12 0.47 -4.07
C PHE A 89 13.42 -0.24 -3.70
N THR A 90 13.57 -1.50 -4.11
CA THR A 90 14.77 -2.29 -3.85
C THR A 90 15.99 -1.64 -4.50
N LYS A 91 15.87 -1.18 -5.74
CA LYS A 91 16.96 -0.48 -6.45
C LYS A 91 17.33 0.85 -5.79
N LYS A 92 16.33 1.63 -5.36
CA LYS A 92 16.55 2.95 -4.75
C LYS A 92 17.08 2.87 -3.31
N TYR A 93 16.67 1.84 -2.56
CA TYR A 93 17.01 1.69 -1.14
C TYR A 93 17.92 0.48 -0.85
N ALA A 94 18.57 -0.11 -1.86
CA ALA A 94 19.52 -1.21 -1.73
C ALA A 94 20.65 -0.94 -0.72
N GLY A 95 20.97 0.33 -0.46
CA GLY A 95 21.97 0.75 0.54
C GLY A 95 21.51 0.70 2.00
N GLY A 96 20.37 0.07 2.32
CA GLY A 96 19.91 -0.14 3.69
C GLY A 96 19.15 1.03 4.33
N LYS A 97 19.01 2.17 3.64
CA LYS A 97 18.25 3.35 4.13
C LYS A 97 16.80 3.00 4.50
N ALA A 98 16.17 2.07 3.78
CA ALA A 98 14.81 1.62 4.08
C ALA A 98 14.71 0.73 5.33
N ALA A 99 15.80 0.05 5.73
CA ALA A 99 15.81 -0.81 6.90
C ALA A 99 15.72 -0.01 8.21
N THR A 100 16.25 1.22 8.23
CA THR A 100 16.24 2.12 9.41
C THR A 100 15.22 3.26 9.27
N ALA A 101 14.45 3.30 8.18
CA ALA A 101 13.47 4.36 7.96
C ALA A 101 12.34 4.29 9.00
N VAL A 102 11.96 5.46 9.53
CA VAL A 102 10.80 5.57 10.43
C VAL A 102 9.51 5.74 9.60
N ALA A 103 8.37 5.54 10.26
CA ALA A 103 7.06 5.61 9.60
C ALA A 103 6.90 6.92 8.80
N ASN A 104 6.32 6.81 7.60
CA ASN A 104 6.05 7.93 6.69
C ASN A 104 7.27 8.76 6.23
N SER A 105 8.50 8.39 6.60
CA SER A 105 9.69 9.18 6.23
C SER A 105 10.02 9.14 4.74
N LEU A 106 9.64 8.05 4.07
CA LEU A 106 9.90 7.89 2.64
C LEU A 106 8.77 8.45 1.78
N ASN A 107 7.68 8.93 2.38
CA ASN A 107 6.49 9.37 1.64
C ASN A 107 6.79 10.53 0.68
N LYS A 108 7.65 11.48 1.06
CA LYS A 108 8.04 12.59 0.16
C LYS A 108 8.86 12.12 -1.05
N GLU A 109 9.64 11.06 -0.90
CA GLU A 109 10.52 10.55 -1.96
C GLU A 109 9.83 9.50 -2.84
N PHE A 110 8.97 8.67 -2.24
CA PHE A 110 8.39 7.48 -2.87
C PHE A 110 6.88 7.59 -3.10
N GLY A 111 6.16 8.42 -2.34
CA GLY A 111 4.76 8.77 -2.58
C GLY A 111 4.45 9.24 -4.00
N PRO A 112 5.18 10.22 -4.58
CA PRO A 112 4.95 10.61 -5.98
C PRO A 112 5.25 9.48 -6.98
N LYS A 113 6.17 8.56 -6.64
CA LYS A 113 6.47 7.39 -7.48
C LYS A 113 5.33 6.38 -7.47
N LEU A 114 4.71 6.15 -6.31
CA LEU A 114 3.50 5.34 -6.20
C LEU A 114 2.38 5.92 -7.06
N LYS A 115 2.14 7.23 -6.97
CA LYS A 115 1.17 7.93 -7.82
C LYS A 115 1.44 7.72 -9.30
N GLU A 116 2.66 8.00 -9.75
CA GLU A 116 3.07 7.87 -11.16
C GLU A 116 2.85 6.44 -11.66
N GLN A 117 3.25 5.43 -10.88
CA GLN A 117 3.06 4.03 -11.24
C GLN A 117 1.59 3.62 -11.24
N MET A 118 0.77 4.15 -10.33
CA MET A 118 -0.67 3.89 -10.32
C MET A 118 -1.32 4.46 -11.58
N GLN A 119 -0.99 5.70 -11.92
CA GLN A 119 -1.49 6.36 -13.13
C GLN A 119 -1.05 5.62 -14.39
N TYR A 120 0.22 5.23 -14.50
CA TYR A 120 0.72 4.43 -15.63
C TYR A 120 -0.06 3.13 -15.82
N CYS A 121 -0.39 2.43 -14.73
CA CYS A 121 -1.17 1.19 -14.79
C CYS A 121 -2.60 1.40 -15.26
N VAL A 122 -3.17 2.59 -15.02
CA VAL A 122 -4.50 3.00 -15.49
C VAL A 122 -4.46 3.43 -16.96
N ASP A 123 -3.44 4.18 -17.38
CA ASP A 123 -3.30 4.67 -18.76
C ASP A 123 -2.87 3.58 -19.76
N HIS A 124 -2.10 2.58 -19.31
CA HIS A 124 -1.54 1.54 -20.17
C HIS A 124 -1.85 0.10 -19.72
N PRO A 125 -3.13 -0.28 -19.54
CA PRO A 125 -3.51 -1.58 -18.99
C PRO A 125 -3.07 -2.76 -19.88
N GLU A 126 -3.09 -2.61 -21.21
CA GLU A 126 -2.69 -3.67 -22.14
C GLU A 126 -1.19 -4.00 -22.05
N GLU A 127 -0.35 -2.98 -21.97
CA GLU A 127 1.10 -3.16 -21.86
C GLU A 127 1.48 -3.77 -20.51
N VAL A 128 0.88 -3.26 -19.43
CA VAL A 128 1.09 -3.76 -18.07
C VAL A 128 0.63 -5.22 -17.95
N SER A 129 -0.49 -5.57 -18.56
CA SER A 129 -0.98 -6.96 -18.61
C SER A 129 -0.02 -7.88 -19.40
N LYS A 130 0.50 -7.43 -20.55
CA LYS A 130 1.50 -8.20 -21.32
C LYS A 130 2.78 -8.43 -20.52
N LEU A 131 3.32 -7.39 -19.90
CA LEU A 131 4.53 -7.48 -19.07
C LEU A 131 4.33 -8.44 -17.89
N SER A 132 3.14 -8.41 -17.29
CA SER A 132 2.75 -9.30 -16.20
C SER A 132 2.66 -10.75 -16.63
N LYS A 133 2.09 -11.06 -17.80
CA LYS A 133 2.03 -12.44 -18.32
C LYS A 133 3.42 -13.04 -18.53
N VAL A 134 4.37 -12.22 -18.97
CA VAL A 134 5.76 -12.64 -19.16
C VAL A 134 6.46 -12.85 -17.81
N LYS A 135 6.36 -11.89 -16.87
CA LYS A 135 6.97 -12.04 -15.52
C LYS A 135 6.29 -13.13 -14.66
N ALA A 136 4.99 -13.38 -14.85
CA ALA A 136 4.25 -14.42 -14.13
C ALA A 136 4.68 -15.84 -14.55
N GLN A 137 5.08 -16.05 -15.80
CA GLN A 137 5.67 -17.31 -16.26
C GLN A 137 7.04 -17.59 -15.63
N VAL A 138 7.73 -16.56 -15.12
CA VAL A 138 9.05 -16.67 -14.48
C VAL A 138 8.94 -16.79 -12.94
N SER A 139 7.83 -16.34 -12.35
CA SER A 139 7.55 -16.50 -10.92
C SER A 139 6.73 -17.76 -10.68
N GLU A 140 7.39 -18.91 -10.76
CA GLU A 140 6.84 -20.22 -10.47
C GLU A 140 6.17 -20.24 -9.07
N VAL A 141 4.83 -20.29 -9.10
CA VAL A 141 3.89 -20.76 -8.08
C VAL A 141 4.41 -20.83 -6.64
N LYS A 142 4.67 -19.70 -6.00
CA LYS A 142 4.41 -19.58 -4.56
C LYS A 142 2.94 -19.22 -4.43
N GLY A 143 2.11 -20.21 -4.07
CA GLY A 143 0.66 -20.12 -4.09
C GLY A 143 0.18 -18.79 -3.54
N VAL A 144 -0.50 -18.02 -4.39
CA VAL A 144 -1.22 -16.82 -3.96
C VAL A 144 -2.27 -17.32 -2.97
N MET A 145 -2.01 -17.13 -1.67
CA MET A 145 -2.97 -17.47 -0.65
C MET A 145 -4.10 -16.47 -0.77
N MET A 146 -5.24 -16.98 -1.25
CA MET A 146 -6.45 -16.22 -1.41
C MET A 146 -7.32 -16.48 -0.20
N GLU A 147 -7.58 -15.42 0.56
CA GLU A 147 -8.42 -15.49 1.75
C GLU A 147 -9.47 -14.39 1.63
N ASN A 148 -10.72 -14.71 1.92
CA ASN A 148 -11.77 -13.72 1.92
C ASN A 148 -11.64 -12.91 3.22
N ILE A 149 -11.65 -11.58 3.14
CA ILE A 149 -11.72 -10.79 4.37
C ILE A 149 -13.12 -11.05 4.93
N GLU A 150 -13.25 -11.97 5.88
CA GLU A 150 -14.47 -12.08 6.69
C GLU A 150 -14.77 -10.68 7.20
N LYS A 151 -16.01 -10.23 7.01
CA LYS A 151 -16.50 -8.87 7.28
C LYS A 151 -16.05 -8.46 8.68
N CYS A 152 -14.85 -7.88 8.77
CA CYS A 152 -14.17 -7.64 10.03
C CYS A 152 -15.04 -6.60 10.73
N SER A 153 -15.79 -7.03 11.74
CA SER A 153 -16.69 -6.17 12.48
C SER A 153 -15.89 -4.97 12.96
N TYR A 154 -16.26 -3.78 12.48
CA TYR A 154 -15.63 -2.49 12.77
C TYR A 154 -15.93 -2.07 14.21
N GLN A 155 -15.44 -2.84 15.17
CA GLN A 155 -15.58 -2.52 16.58
C GLN A 155 -14.21 -2.53 17.24
N GLY A 156 -13.57 -1.36 17.20
CA GLY A 156 -12.42 -1.06 18.06
C GLY A 156 -11.09 -0.90 17.34
N CYS A 157 -10.88 0.24 16.69
CA CYS A 157 -9.53 0.81 16.66
C CYS A 157 -9.60 2.33 16.49
N LYS A 158 -9.58 3.04 17.63
CA LYS A 158 -9.12 4.43 17.69
C LYS A 158 -7.70 4.46 17.08
N PRO A 159 -7.37 5.38 16.15
CA PRO A 159 -5.96 5.62 15.82
C PRO A 159 -5.28 6.23 17.05
N PRO A 160 -4.21 5.64 17.61
CA PRO A 160 -3.36 6.36 18.53
C PRO A 160 -2.38 7.12 17.65
N PHE A 161 -2.64 8.38 17.33
CA PHE A 161 -1.61 9.41 17.06
C PHE A 161 -2.33 10.73 16.78
N SER A 162 -2.96 11.27 17.82
CA SER A 162 -3.31 12.69 17.86
C SER A 162 -2.10 13.45 18.39
N LEU A 163 -1.70 14.47 17.62
CA LEU A 163 -0.97 15.67 18.04
C LEU A 163 0.44 15.49 18.64
N ALA A 164 1.44 15.59 17.78
CA ALA A 164 2.74 16.15 18.16
C ALA A 164 3.34 16.94 16.99
N LEU A 165 2.69 18.05 16.64
CA LEU A 165 3.38 19.15 15.95
C LEU A 165 2.96 20.44 16.64
N SER A 166 3.78 20.77 17.64
CA SER A 166 3.94 22.07 18.24
C SER A 166 4.11 23.15 17.16
N HIS A 167 3.05 23.89 16.87
CA HIS A 167 3.13 25.22 16.28
C HIS A 167 2.72 26.22 17.35
N GLY A 168 3.65 27.15 17.63
CA GLY A 168 3.48 28.15 18.67
C GLY A 168 2.60 29.34 18.28
N LEU A 169 2.58 30.24 19.26
CA LEU A 169 2.25 31.68 19.22
C LEU A 169 0.84 32.13 19.66
N VAL A 170 0.89 32.80 20.82
CA VAL A 170 0.34 34.14 21.15
C VAL A 170 -1.00 34.23 21.89
N SER A 171 -0.84 34.64 23.16
CA SER A 171 -1.50 35.69 23.95
C SER A 171 -2.94 36.12 23.67
N ASN A 172 -3.76 36.14 24.72
CA ASN A 172 -4.28 37.34 25.45
C ASN A 172 -5.46 36.87 26.33
N HIS A 173 -5.39 37.11 27.64
CA HIS A 173 -6.13 38.15 28.40
C HIS A 173 -7.55 37.69 28.80
N ASP A 174 -7.97 38.14 30.00
CA ASP A 174 -9.32 38.06 30.59
C ASP A 174 -9.64 36.83 31.45
N ILE A 175 -9.12 36.84 32.68
CA ILE A 175 -9.84 36.28 33.84
C ILE A 175 -10.59 37.44 34.50
N PHE A 176 -11.91 37.40 34.33
CA PHE A 176 -12.89 38.15 35.11
C PHE A 176 -13.27 37.29 36.31
N ILE A 177 -13.57 37.98 37.42
CA ILE A 177 -14.02 37.54 38.77
C ILE A 177 -12.88 37.31 39.77
#